data_AF-A0A8U0W8F7-F1
#
_entry.id   AF-A0A8U0W8F7-F1
#
_cell.length_a   1.000
_cell.length_b   1.000
_cell.length_c   1.000
_cell.angle_alpha   90.00
_cell.angle_beta   90.00
_cell.angle_gamma   90.00
#
_symmetry.space_group_name_H-M   'P 1'
#
loop_
_entity.id
_entity.type
_entity.pdbx_description
1 polymer ?
#
loop_
_entity_poly.entity_id
_entity_poly.type
_entity_poly.pdbx_seq_one_letter_code
_entity_poly.pdbx_strand_id
1 'polypeptide(L)'
;MIKNCMTTVTEEEWKQLPLQTLLYEWARRNLTTPSDMSTVLSYVGLFLIAWYTIIWITRLVLALIRPIFLVVSAIVVLRILQYYEPDEIRAIMINTYNIISNTIVKVMSKLFSNVLNLID
;
A
#
# COMPACT_ATOMS: atom_id res chain seq x y z
N MET A 1 -45.26 9.26 26.20
CA MET A 1 -44.98 10.60 25.65
C MET A 1 -43.46 10.79 25.71
N ILE A 2 -42.76 10.40 24.64
CA ILE A 2 -41.29 10.44 24.58
C ILE A 2 -40.90 11.91 24.34
N LYS A 3 -40.38 12.58 25.37
CA LYS A 3 -39.83 13.93 25.23
C LYS A 3 -38.58 13.83 24.36
N ASN A 4 -38.69 14.28 23.10
CA ASN A 4 -37.54 14.63 22.29
C ASN A 4 -36.83 15.82 22.96
N CYS A 5 -35.84 15.55 23.80
CA CYS A 5 -34.90 16.56 24.25
C CYS A 5 -33.89 16.75 23.13
N MET A 6 -34.20 17.64 22.19
CA MET A 6 -33.24 18.17 21.24
C MET A 6 -32.33 19.10 22.05
N THR A 7 -31.29 18.53 22.65
CA THR A 7 -30.28 19.30 23.39
C THR A 7 -29.51 20.14 22.38
N THR A 8 -29.69 21.45 22.45
CA THR A 8 -28.78 22.42 21.83
C THR A 8 -27.47 22.37 22.59
N VAL A 9 -26.62 21.40 22.25
CA VAL A 9 -25.27 21.19 22.83
C VAL A 9 -24.47 22.47 22.65
N THR A 10 -24.25 23.19 23.75
CA THR A 10 -23.46 24.43 23.82
C THR A 10 -21.99 24.16 23.53
N GLU A 11 -21.25 25.11 22.94
CA GLU A 11 -19.83 24.97 22.56
C GLU A 11 -18.92 24.44 23.70
N GLU A 12 -19.30 24.68 24.95
CA GLU A 12 -18.57 24.23 26.14
C GLU A 12 -18.66 22.71 26.38
N GLU A 13 -19.75 22.05 25.97
CA GLU A 13 -19.89 20.59 26.10
C GLU A 13 -18.97 19.87 25.10
N TRP A 14 -18.82 20.37 23.87
CA TRP A 14 -17.96 19.80 22.82
C TRP A 14 -16.52 19.60 23.28
N LYS A 15 -15.99 20.57 24.03
CA LYS A 15 -14.58 20.56 24.45
C LYS A 15 -14.28 19.48 25.50
N GLN A 16 -15.30 18.91 26.13
CA GLN A 16 -15.17 17.88 27.17
C GLN A 16 -15.40 16.46 26.65
N LEU A 17 -15.83 16.27 25.40
CA LEU A 17 -16.03 14.94 24.84
C LEU A 17 -14.70 14.27 24.44
N PRO A 18 -14.57 12.94 24.62
CA PRO A 18 -13.42 12.21 24.13
C PRO A 18 -13.32 12.36 22.61
N LEU A 19 -12.08 12.46 22.11
CA LEU A 19 -11.76 12.80 20.71
C LEU A 19 -12.54 11.97 19.68
N GLN A 20 -12.73 10.68 19.96
CA GLN A 20 -13.50 9.75 19.13
C GLN A 20 -14.97 10.14 18.96
N THR A 21 -15.62 10.61 20.02
CA THR A 21 -17.02 11.04 20.00
C THR A 21 -17.15 12.41 19.31
N LEU A 22 -16.19 13.30 19.54
CA LEU A 22 -16.11 14.58 18.85
C LEU A 22 -15.95 14.38 17.33
N LEU A 23 -15.04 13.50 16.90
CA LEU A 23 -14.84 13.19 15.49
C LEU A 23 -16.09 12.55 14.88
N TYR A 24 -16.76 11.66 15.61
CA TYR A 24 -17.99 11.02 15.12
C TYR A 24 -19.11 12.04 14.92
N GLU A 25 -19.33 12.93 15.89
CA GLU A 25 -20.37 13.96 15.79
C GLU A 25 -20.03 15.04 14.76
N TRP A 26 -18.75 15.42 14.63
CA TRP A 26 -18.29 16.31 13.58
C TRP A 26 -18.46 15.64 12.21
N ALA A 27 -18.02 14.39 12.04
CA ALA A 27 -18.20 13.64 10.81
C ALA A 27 -19.68 13.50 10.45
N ARG A 28 -20.55 13.21 11.42
CA ARG A 28 -22.00 13.11 11.20
C ARG A 28 -22.63 14.43 10.77
N ARG A 29 -22.16 15.57 11.30
CA ARG A 29 -22.68 16.91 10.96
C ARG A 29 -22.09 17.46 9.66
N ASN A 30 -20.85 17.12 9.34
CA ASN A 30 -20.07 17.75 8.28
C ASN A 30 -19.94 16.86 7.03
N LEU A 31 -19.91 15.54 7.19
CA LEU A 31 -20.11 14.60 6.09
C LEU A 31 -21.61 14.40 5.95
N THR A 32 -22.23 15.19 5.08
CA THR A 32 -23.60 14.98 4.63
C THR A 32 -23.67 13.60 3.97
N THR A 33 -23.97 12.58 4.78
CA THR A 33 -24.24 11.24 4.26
C THR A 33 -25.58 11.35 3.56
N PRO A 34 -25.65 11.18 2.23
CA PRO A 34 -26.93 11.30 1.55
C PRO A 34 -27.87 10.23 2.12
N SER A 35 -29.03 10.65 2.62
CA SER A 35 -30.07 9.77 3.16
C SER A 35 -30.67 8.86 2.09
N ASP A 36 -30.45 9.22 0.83
CA ASP A 36 -31.02 8.53 -0.31
C ASP A 36 -30.12 7.36 -0.69
N MET A 37 -30.67 6.14 -0.55
CA MET A 37 -30.00 4.90 -0.95
C MET A 37 -29.43 4.94 -2.38
N SER A 38 -30.06 5.69 -3.28
CA SER A 38 -29.61 5.91 -4.66
C SER A 38 -28.23 6.58 -4.74
N THR A 39 -27.98 7.58 -3.90
CA THR A 39 -26.71 8.34 -3.88
C THR A 39 -25.60 7.54 -3.21
N VAL A 40 -25.93 6.73 -2.20
CA VAL A 40 -24.97 5.78 -1.63
C VAL A 40 -24.57 4.73 -2.67
N LEU A 41 -25.55 4.20 -3.42
CA LEU A 41 -25.31 3.22 -4.47
C LEU A 41 -24.43 3.78 -5.59
N SER A 42 -24.62 5.05 -5.98
CA SER A 42 -23.78 5.69 -7.00
C SER A 42 -22.35 5.91 -6.52
N TYR A 43 -22.13 6.29 -5.25
CA TYR A 43 -20.78 6.40 -4.69
C TYR A 43 -20.07 5.05 -4.61
N VAL A 44 -20.77 3.99 -4.19
CA VAL A 44 -20.19 2.63 -4.17
C VAL A 44 -19.87 2.15 -5.59
N GLY A 45 -20.75 2.44 -6.56
CA GLY A 45 -20.51 2.12 -7.97
C GLY A 45 -19.28 2.84 -8.54
N LEU A 46 -19.15 4.15 -8.29
CA LEU A 46 -17.98 4.93 -8.68
C LEU A 46 -16.70 4.42 -8.01
N PHE A 47 -16.78 4.05 -6.74
CA PHE A 47 -15.65 3.47 -6.01
C PHE A 47 -15.19 2.14 -6.65
N LEU A 48 -16.13 1.24 -6.98
CA LEU A 48 -15.80 -0.03 -7.63
C LEU A 48 -15.19 0.17 -9.02
N ILE A 49 -15.70 1.11 -9.81
CA ILE A 49 -15.16 1.44 -11.13
C ILE A 49 -13.74 2.00 -10.99
N ALA A 50 -13.54 2.97 -10.10
CA ALA A 50 -12.22 3.54 -9.84
C ALA A 50 -11.22 2.49 -9.33
N TRP A 51 -11.66 1.59 -8.45
CA TRP A 51 -10.81 0.52 -7.94
C TRP A 51 -10.44 -0.47 -9.04
N TYR A 52 -11.40 -0.82 -9.90
CA TYR A 52 -11.17 -1.67 -11.05
C TYR A 52 -10.15 -1.03 -12.00
N THR A 53 -10.28 0.25 -12.35
CA THR A 53 -9.33 0.92 -13.25
C THR A 53 -7.92 0.96 -12.66
N ILE A 54 -7.76 1.20 -11.36
CA ILE A 54 -6.46 1.16 -10.67
C ILE A 54 -5.81 -0.22 -10.79
N ILE A 55 -6.56 -1.30 -10.53
CA ILE A 55 -6.06 -2.68 -10.67
C ILE A 55 -5.62 -2.95 -12.11
N TRP A 56 -6.37 -2.48 -13.10
CA TRP A 56 -6.02 -2.69 -14.51
C TRP A 56 -4.79 -1.90 -14.94
N ILE A 57 -4.67 -0.64 -14.50
CA ILE A 57 -3.50 0.19 -14.78
C ILE A 57 -2.25 -0.42 -14.14
N THR A 58 -2.32 -0.83 -12.86
CA THR A 58 -1.18 -1.45 -12.18
C THR A 58 -0.76 -2.77 -12.86
N ARG A 59 -1.73 -3.57 -13.31
CA ARG A 59 -1.45 -4.78 -14.10
C ARG A 59 -0.79 -4.45 -15.44
N LEU A 60 -1.22 -3.40 -16.13
CA LEU A 60 -0.63 -2.95 -17.40
C LEU A 60 0.82 -2.47 -17.19
N VAL A 61 1.08 -1.71 -16.12
CA VAL A 61 2.43 -1.26 -15.76
C VAL A 61 3.35 -2.45 -15.47
N LEU A 62 2.90 -3.42 -14.68
CA LEU A 62 3.68 -4.64 -14.42
C LEU A 62 3.91 -5.46 -15.69
N ALA A 63 2.92 -5.51 -16.59
CA ALA A 63 3.05 -6.18 -17.88
C ALA A 63 4.06 -5.49 -18.80
N LEU A 64 4.19 -4.15 -18.74
CA LEU A 64 5.20 -3.37 -19.48
C LEU A 64 6.60 -3.49 -18.88
N ILE A 65 6.72 -3.59 -17.56
CA ILE A 65 8.03 -3.74 -16.90
C ILE A 65 8.70 -5.05 -17.29
N ARG A 66 7.94 -6.15 -17.45
CA ARG A 66 8.49 -7.46 -17.83
C ARG A 66 9.33 -7.47 -19.12
N PRO A 67 8.83 -7.02 -20.29
CA PRO A 67 9.60 -7.03 -21.53
C PRO A 67 10.80 -6.08 -21.45
N ILE A 68 10.65 -4.92 -20.81
CA ILE A 68 11.76 -3.97 -20.61
C ILE A 68 12.86 -4.63 -19.78
N PHE A 69 12.50 -5.29 -18.68
CA PHE A 69 13.44 -6.01 -17.83
C PHE A 69 14.14 -7.13 -18.59
N LEU A 70 13.41 -7.91 -19.40
CA LEU A 70 14.01 -8.95 -20.24
C LEU A 70 15.04 -8.37 -21.22
N VAL A 71 14.68 -7.30 -21.94
CA VAL A 71 15.59 -6.66 -22.91
C VAL A 71 16.83 -6.12 -22.22
N VAL A 72 16.68 -5.39 -21.12
CA VAL A 72 17.80 -4.85 -20.35
C VAL A 72 18.68 -5.98 -19.81
N SER A 73 18.08 -7.04 -19.25
CA SER A 73 18.82 -8.20 -18.76
C SER A 73 19.62 -8.89 -19.87
N ALA A 74 19.04 -9.05 -21.06
CA ALA A 74 19.70 -9.67 -22.19
C ALA A 74 20.88 -8.82 -22.69
N ILE A 75 20.71 -7.49 -22.78
CA ILE A 75 21.78 -6.57 -23.16
C ILE A 75 22.93 -6.63 -22.15
N VAL A 76 22.62 -6.65 -20.85
CA VAL A 76 23.63 -6.75 -19.79
C VAL A 76 24.38 -8.07 -19.88
N VAL A 77 23.69 -9.19 -20.03
CA VAL A 77 24.32 -10.52 -20.18
C VAL A 77 25.21 -10.57 -21.42
N LEU A 78 24.71 -10.11 -22.58
CA LEU A 78 25.47 -10.09 -23.83
C LEU A 78 26.72 -9.21 -23.72
N ARG A 79 26.58 -8.04 -23.09
CA ARG A 79 27.72 -7.12 -22.88
C ARG A 79 28.76 -7.74 -21.96
N ILE A 80 28.35 -8.41 -20.88
CA ILE A 80 29.29 -9.11 -19.98
C ILE A 80 29.99 -10.24 -20.75
N LEU A 81 29.26 -11.02 -21.55
CA LEU A 81 29.81 -12.14 -22.33
C LEU A 81 30.83 -11.69 -23.39
N GLN A 82 30.66 -10.49 -23.95
CA GLN A 82 31.58 -9.95 -24.97
C GLN A 82 32.88 -9.40 -24.38
N TYR A 83 32.88 -8.94 -23.13
CA TYR A 83 34.01 -8.22 -22.54
C TYR A 83 34.79 -9.02 -21.50
N TYR A 84 34.22 -10.08 -20.94
CA TYR A 84 34.85 -10.88 -19.89
C TYR A 84 35.12 -12.31 -20.36
N GLU A 85 36.25 -12.86 -19.94
CA GLU A 85 36.53 -14.29 -20.06
C GLU A 85 35.55 -15.11 -19.20
N PRO A 86 35.12 -16.30 -19.65
CA PRO A 86 34.04 -17.07 -19.01
C PRO A 86 34.30 -17.40 -17.53
N ASP A 87 35.57 -17.53 -17.15
CA ASP A 87 35.97 -17.84 -15.77
C ASP A 87 35.78 -16.64 -14.82
N GLU A 88 36.06 -15.42 -15.28
CA GLU A 88 35.86 -14.20 -14.50
C GLU A 88 34.37 -13.90 -14.32
N ILE A 89 33.54 -14.14 -15.34
CA ILE A 89 32.07 -13.97 -15.27
C ILE A 89 31.49 -14.87 -14.17
N ARG A 90 31.94 -16.13 -14.11
CA ARG A 90 31.44 -17.10 -13.14
C ARG A 90 31.80 -16.71 -11.71
N ALA A 91 33.03 -16.21 -11.49
CA ALA A 91 33.45 -15.70 -10.20
C ALA A 91 32.62 -14.49 -9.74
N ILE A 92 32.38 -13.52 -10.63
CA ILE A 92 31.57 -12.32 -10.34
C ILE A 92 30.12 -12.71 -10.05
N MET A 93 29.53 -13.65 -10.80
CA MET A 93 28.16 -14.09 -10.60
C MET A 93 27.95 -14.78 -9.25
N ILE A 94 28.87 -15.67 -8.85
CA ILE A 94 28.83 -16.35 -7.55
C ILE A 94 28.96 -15.33 -6.41
N ASN A 95 29.87 -14.36 -6.56
CA ASN A 95 30.07 -13.34 -5.54
C ASN A 95 28.84 -12.42 -5.39
N THR A 96 28.23 -12.04 -6.52
CA THR A 96 27.00 -11.24 -6.54
C THR A 96 25.83 -12.01 -5.91
N TYR A 97 25.69 -13.30 -6.21
CA TYR A 97 24.67 -14.16 -5.61
C TYR A 97 24.84 -14.26 -4.08
N ASN A 98 26.09 -14.43 -3.60
CA ASN A 98 26.38 -14.46 -2.17
C ASN A 98 26.02 -13.14 -1.47
N ILE A 99 26.28 -11.99 -2.11
CA ILE A 99 25.90 -10.68 -1.57
C ILE A 99 24.38 -10.53 -1.47
N ILE A 100 23.65 -10.93 -2.52
CA ILE A 100 22.18 -10.88 -2.53
C ILE A 100 21.61 -11.81 -1.46
N SER A 101 22.09 -13.05 -1.39
CA SER A 101 21.67 -14.04 -0.40
C SER A 101 21.87 -13.53 1.03
N ASN A 102 23.06 -13.00 1.34
CA ASN A 102 23.36 -12.43 2.65
C ASN A 102 22.48 -11.22 2.98
N THR A 103 22.16 -10.38 1.98
CA THR A 103 21.27 -9.23 2.19
C THR A 103 19.85 -9.68 2.50
N ILE A 104 19.34 -10.67 1.78
CA ILE A 104 18.00 -11.23 2.01
C ILE A 104 17.93 -11.87 3.40
N VAL A 105 18.92 -12.69 3.77
CA VAL A 105 18.98 -13.33 5.10
C VAL A 105 19.02 -12.27 6.20
N LYS A 106 19.77 -11.17 5.99
CA LYS A 106 19.85 -10.06 6.96
C LYS A 106 18.53 -9.29 7.11
N VAL A 107 17.82 -9.07 6.00
CA VAL A 107 16.48 -8.44 6.03
C VAL A 107 15.47 -9.36 6.72
N MET A 108 15.48 -10.65 6.40
CA MET A 108 14.60 -11.64 7.03
C MET A 108 14.87 -11.79 8.52
N SER A 109 16.14 -11.83 8.93
CA SER A 109 16.54 -11.83 10.34
C SER A 109 16.01 -10.60 11.08
N LYS A 110 16.07 -9.42 10.45
CA LYS A 110 15.60 -8.16 11.06
C LYS A 110 14.08 -8.06 11.13
N LEU A 111 13.37 -8.61 10.15
CA LEU A 111 11.91 -8.74 10.20
C LEU A 111 11.50 -9.72 11.30
N PHE A 112 12.18 -10.86 11.40
CA PHE A 112 11.91 -11.87 12.43
C PHE A 112 12.15 -11.33 13.84
N SER A 113 13.26 -10.60 14.06
CA SER A 113 13.52 -9.95 15.35
C SER A 113 12.47 -8.90 15.70
N ASN A 114 12.01 -8.11 14.72
CA ASN A 114 10.96 -7.12 14.95
C ASN A 114 9.62 -7.77 15.32
N VAL A 115 9.30 -8.93 14.74
CA VAL A 115 8.07 -9.67 15.08
C VAL A 115 8.16 -10.28 16.48
N LEU A 116 9.30 -10.88 16.85
CA LEU A 116 9.50 -11.41 18.20
C LEU A 116 9.41 -10.30 19.26
N ASN A 117 10.04 -9.15 19.04
CA ASN A 117 9.96 -7.99 19.94
C ASN A 117 8.55 -7.36 20.06
N LEU A 118 7.61 -7.72 19.18
CA LEU A 118 6.22 -7.28 19.25
C LEU A 118 5.33 -8.27 20.01
N ILE A 119 5.82 -9.49 20.24
CA ILE A 119 5.11 -10.59 20.90
C ILE A 119 5.56 -10.74 22.37
N ASP A 120 6.84 -10.47 22.68
CA ASP A 120 7.35 -10.23 24.05
C ASP A 120 6.93 -8.85 24.57
#